data_AF-A0A2S9FPT7-F1
#
_entry.id   AF-A0A2S9FPT7-F1
#
_cell.length_a   1.000
_cell.length_b   1.000
_cell.length_c   1.000
_cell.angle_alpha   90.00
_cell.angle_beta   90.00
_cell.angle_gamma   90.00
#
_symmetry.space_group_name_H-M   'P 1'
#
loop_
_entity.id
_entity.type
_entity.pdbx_description
1 polymer ?
#
loop_
_entity_poly.entity_id
_entity_poly.type
_entity_poly.pdbx_seq_one_letter_code
_entity_poly.pdbx_strand_id
1 'polypeptide(L)'
;YDDTHLHGPDGLSVPMTLTLPGTVNRGNAAQAVAAAVTLGADPVAAVAAVSAVDEVAGRYRTVPVGAHTARILLAKNPAGWQEALSMVDRDAAGVVIAVNGQVPDGEDLS
;
A
#
# COMPACT_ATOMS: atom_id res chain seq x y z
N TYR A 1 -3.69 -6.45 -13.85
CA TYR A 1 -2.34 -6.61 -13.28
C TYR A 1 -2.21 -8.04 -12.78
N ASP A 2 -1.00 -8.55 -12.68
CA ASP A 2 -0.65 -9.77 -11.93
C ASP A 2 0.44 -9.44 -10.89
N ASP A 3 1.07 -10.46 -10.31
CA ASP A 3 2.10 -10.32 -9.27
C ASP A 3 3.37 -9.59 -9.71
N THR A 4 3.61 -9.49 -11.01
CA THR A 4 4.86 -8.98 -11.60
C THR A 4 4.64 -7.84 -12.60
N HIS A 5 3.51 -7.81 -13.29
CA HIS A 5 3.24 -6.90 -14.39
C HIS A 5 1.91 -6.16 -14.25
N LEU A 6 1.88 -4.94 -14.81
CA LEU A 6 0.66 -4.25 -15.19
C LEU A 6 0.35 -4.58 -16.64
N HIS A 7 -0.91 -4.94 -16.91
CA HIS A 7 -1.40 -5.24 -18.25
C HIS A 7 -2.37 -4.14 -18.68
N GLY A 8 -2.27 -3.70 -19.93
CA GLY A 8 -3.12 -2.68 -20.53
C GLY A 8 -3.66 -3.11 -21.90
N PRO A 9 -4.39 -2.21 -22.58
CA PRO A 9 -4.89 -2.45 -23.93
C PRO A 9 -3.77 -2.78 -24.93
N ASP A 10 -4.16 -3.34 -26.09
CA ASP A 10 -3.27 -3.58 -27.22
C ASP A 10 -2.03 -4.44 -26.92
N GLY A 11 -2.13 -5.28 -25.89
CA GLY A 11 -1.05 -6.17 -25.45
C GLY A 11 0.03 -5.51 -24.60
N LEU A 12 -0.20 -4.29 -24.09
CA LEU A 12 0.72 -3.63 -23.18
C LEU A 12 0.96 -4.51 -21.94
N SER A 13 2.22 -4.80 -21.66
CA SER A 13 2.65 -5.45 -20.42
C SER A 13 3.92 -4.80 -19.91
N VAL A 14 3.86 -4.20 -18.72
CA VAL A 14 4.96 -3.44 -18.11
C VAL A 14 5.27 -4.02 -16.73
N PRO A 15 6.53 -4.35 -16.41
CA PRO A 15 6.92 -4.76 -15.06
C PRO A 15 6.53 -3.67 -14.06
N MET A 16 5.88 -4.05 -12.97
CA MET A 16 5.50 -3.13 -11.90
C MET A 16 5.99 -3.71 -10.58
N THR A 17 6.86 -2.97 -9.88
CA THR A 17 7.38 -3.38 -8.57
C THR A 17 7.21 -2.19 -7.64
N LEU A 18 6.18 -2.23 -6.80
CA LEU A 18 5.86 -1.13 -5.91
C LEU A 18 6.76 -1.13 -4.69
N THR A 19 7.14 0.07 -4.25
CA THR A 19 7.79 0.27 -2.94
C THR A 19 6.77 0.11 -1.81
N LEU A 20 5.51 0.52 -2.03
CA LEU A 20 4.42 0.26 -1.09
C LEU A 20 4.10 -1.25 -0.99
N PRO A 21 3.87 -1.78 0.22
CA PRO A 21 3.54 -3.19 0.42
C PRO A 21 2.10 -3.52 0.03
N GLY A 22 1.85 -4.81 -0.22
CA GLY A 22 0.53 -5.42 -0.31
C GLY A 22 -0.21 -5.25 -1.64
N THR A 23 -1.12 -6.20 -1.90
CA THR A 23 -1.86 -6.32 -3.18
C THR A 23 -2.86 -5.20 -3.41
N VAL A 24 -3.43 -4.60 -2.35
CA VAL A 24 -4.29 -3.42 -2.46
C VAL A 24 -3.57 -2.26 -3.14
N ASN A 25 -2.33 -1.99 -2.75
CA ASN A 25 -1.56 -0.90 -3.35
C ASN A 25 -1.24 -1.18 -4.82
N ARG A 26 -1.13 -2.45 -5.21
CA ARG A 26 -1.03 -2.87 -6.62
C ARG A 26 -2.29 -2.54 -7.41
N GLY A 27 -3.46 -2.79 -6.84
CA GLY A 27 -4.75 -2.40 -7.43
C GLY A 27 -4.88 -0.88 -7.58
N ASN A 28 -4.57 -0.12 -6.52
CA ASN A 28 -4.58 1.34 -6.54
C ASN A 28 -3.60 1.89 -7.58
N ALA A 29 -2.40 1.32 -7.68
CA ALA A 29 -1.40 1.72 -8.67
C ALA A 29 -1.88 1.46 -10.10
N ALA A 30 -2.52 0.31 -10.36
CA ALA A 30 -3.09 0.01 -11.66
C ALA A 30 -4.16 1.03 -12.07
N GLN A 31 -5.02 1.45 -11.14
CA GLN A 31 -6.03 2.48 -11.37
C GLN A 31 -5.39 3.85 -11.62
N ALA A 32 -4.37 4.22 -10.84
CA ALA A 32 -3.64 5.47 -11.02
C ALA A 32 -2.92 5.54 -12.37
N VAL A 33 -2.26 4.45 -12.79
CA VAL A 33 -1.62 4.37 -14.11
C VAL A 33 -2.66 4.45 -15.23
N ALA A 34 -3.77 3.72 -15.13
CA ALA A 34 -4.83 3.78 -16.12
C ALA A 34 -5.38 5.21 -16.28
N ALA A 35 -5.60 5.92 -15.18
CA ALA A 35 -6.01 7.32 -15.20
C ALA A 35 -4.94 8.22 -15.85
N ALA A 36 -3.67 8.08 -15.47
CA ALA A 36 -2.57 8.88 -16.04
C ALA A 36 -2.40 8.67 -17.55
N VAL A 37 -2.47 7.43 -18.01
CA VAL A 37 -2.40 7.07 -19.44
C VAL A 37 -3.60 7.64 -20.20
N THR A 38 -4.80 7.61 -19.61
CA THR A 38 -6.00 8.23 -20.20
C THR A 38 -5.83 9.74 -20.38
N LEU A 39 -5.03 10.38 -19.52
CA LEU A 39 -4.68 11.81 -19.61
C LEU A 39 -3.46 12.07 -20.52
N GLY A 40 -2.92 11.06 -21.20
CA GLY A 40 -1.83 11.19 -22.18
C GLY A 40 -0.43 10.94 -21.63
N ALA A 41 -0.29 10.42 -20.40
CA ALA A 41 1.02 10.01 -19.90
C ALA A 41 1.52 8.74 -20.61
N ASP A 42 2.84 8.64 -20.79
CA ASP A 42 3.47 7.39 -21.24
C ASP A 42 3.26 6.28 -20.19
N PRO A 43 2.80 5.08 -20.58
CA PRO A 43 2.52 4.01 -19.64
C PRO A 43 3.74 3.54 -18.84
N VAL A 44 4.93 3.49 -19.45
CA VAL A 44 6.16 3.06 -18.77
C VAL A 44 6.57 4.11 -17.74
N ALA A 45 6.51 5.39 -18.10
CA ALA A 45 6.78 6.49 -17.18
C ALA A 45 5.77 6.53 -16.03
N ALA A 46 4.48 6.29 -16.29
CA ALA A 46 3.45 6.24 -15.26
C ALA A 46 3.68 5.08 -14.28
N VAL A 47 4.04 3.88 -14.77
CA VAL A 47 4.39 2.73 -13.91
C VAL A 47 5.63 3.02 -13.08
N ALA A 48 6.68 3.62 -13.67
CA ALA A 48 7.88 4.00 -12.93
C ALA A 48 7.57 5.02 -11.82
N ALA A 49 6.76 6.03 -12.12
CA ALA A 49 6.37 7.06 -11.16
C ALA A 49 5.57 6.49 -9.97
N VAL A 50 4.57 5.65 -10.23
CA VAL A 50 3.78 5.05 -9.14
C VAL A 50 4.59 4.04 -8.32
N SER A 51 5.55 3.35 -8.94
CA SER A 51 6.43 2.38 -8.25
C SER A 51 7.40 3.05 -7.28
N ALA A 52 7.75 4.31 -7.52
CA ALA A 52 8.62 5.11 -6.67
C ALA A 52 7.93 5.72 -5.44
N VAL A 53 6.59 5.58 -5.31
CA VAL A 53 5.87 6.04 -4.12
C VAL A 53 6.24 5.13 -2.95
N ASP A 54 6.85 5.69 -1.91
CA ASP A 54 7.38 4.98 -0.74
C ASP A 54 6.53 5.19 0.53
N GLU A 55 5.81 6.31 0.62
CA GLU A 55 4.79 6.54 1.65
C GLU A 55 3.58 7.33 1.12
N VAL A 56 2.46 7.22 1.82
CA VAL A 56 1.25 8.02 1.55
C VAL A 56 0.78 8.67 2.85
N ALA A 57 1.01 9.97 3.00
CA ALA A 57 0.58 10.75 4.17
C ALA A 57 0.99 10.09 5.52
N GLY A 58 2.23 9.57 5.59
CA GLY A 58 2.77 8.89 6.77
C GLY A 58 2.30 7.45 6.98
N ARG A 59 1.47 6.89 6.10
CA ARG A 59 1.11 5.46 6.11
C ARG A 59 2.23 4.62 5.53
N TYR A 60 2.43 3.42 6.08
CA TYR A 60 3.49 2.47 5.72
C TYR A 60 4.91 2.96 6.06
N ARG A 61 5.01 4.11 6.75
CA ARG A 61 6.27 4.70 7.17
C ARG A 61 7.00 3.78 8.13
N THR A 62 8.30 3.67 7.91
CA THR A 62 9.21 3.00 8.81
C THR A 62 9.89 4.05 9.71
N VAL A 63 9.78 3.89 11.02
CA VAL A 63 10.29 4.84 12.01
C VAL A 63 11.27 4.18 12.98
N PRO A 64 12.35 4.87 13.40
CA PRO A 64 13.21 4.38 14.46
C PRO A 64 12.52 4.51 15.83
N VAL A 65 12.63 3.47 16.66
CA VAL A 65 12.13 3.43 18.04
C VAL A 65 13.24 2.86 18.93
N GLY A 66 14.05 3.74 19.53
CA GLY A 66 15.25 3.32 20.26
C GLY A 66 16.23 2.59 19.34
N ALA A 67 16.56 1.35 19.69
CA ALA A 67 17.42 0.47 18.88
C ALA A 67 16.63 -0.33 17.81
N HIS A 68 15.32 -0.14 17.71
CA HIS A 68 14.45 -0.89 16.81
C HIS A 68 13.97 -0.03 15.63
N THR A 69 13.53 -0.71 14.59
CA THR A 69 12.85 -0.12 13.44
C THR A 69 11.43 -0.66 13.40
N ALA A 70 10.43 0.23 13.40
CA ALA A 70 9.03 -0.14 13.41
C ALA A 70 8.34 0.37 12.14
N ARG A 71 7.54 -0.49 11.49
CA ARG A 71 6.62 -0.07 10.42
C ARG A 71 5.25 0.21 11.03
N ILE A 72 4.73 1.41 10.77
CA ILE A 72 3.41 1.81 11.27
C ILE A 72 2.37 1.54 10.18
N LEU A 73 1.35 0.75 10.53
CA LEU A 73 0.18 0.47 9.70
C LEU A 73 -1.05 1.03 10.42
N LEU A 74 -1.93 1.70 9.67
CA LEU A 74 -3.19 2.25 10.20
C LEU A 74 -4.36 1.47 9.61
N ALA A 75 -5.16 0.87 10.48
CA ALA A 75 -6.43 0.24 10.14
C ALA A 75 -7.52 0.83 11.02
N LYS A 76 -8.67 1.18 10.42
CA LYS A 76 -9.79 1.82 11.14
C LYS A 76 -11.10 1.06 11.03
N ASN A 77 -11.14 0.03 10.21
CA ASN A 77 -12.35 -0.74 9.92
C ASN A 77 -11.94 -2.16 9.49
N PRO A 78 -12.88 -3.13 9.45
CA PRO A 78 -12.55 -4.52 9.15
C PRO A 78 -11.79 -4.71 7.82
N ALA A 79 -12.13 -3.94 6.79
CA ALA A 79 -11.43 -4.01 5.49
C ALA A 79 -9.97 -3.53 5.60
N GLY A 80 -9.73 -2.39 6.24
CA GLY A 80 -8.38 -1.87 6.49
C GLY A 80 -7.57 -2.79 7.41
N TRP A 81 -8.23 -3.52 8.31
CA TRP A 81 -7.58 -4.53 9.15
C TRP A 81 -7.13 -5.75 8.34
N GLN A 82 -7.98 -6.29 7.47
CA GLN A 82 -7.59 -7.38 6.56
C GLN A 82 -6.40 -6.98 5.69
N GLU A 83 -6.41 -5.75 5.18
CA GLU A 83 -5.31 -5.18 4.42
C GLU A 83 -4.03 -5.10 5.27
N ALA A 84 -4.09 -4.46 6.44
CA ALA A 84 -2.92 -4.29 7.31
C ALA A 84 -2.30 -5.63 7.73
N LEU A 85 -3.14 -6.61 8.07
CA LEU A 85 -2.68 -7.96 8.46
C LEU A 85 -1.99 -8.71 7.31
N SER A 86 -2.42 -8.48 6.07
CA SER A 86 -1.77 -9.08 4.89
C SER A 86 -0.35 -8.53 4.63
N MET A 87 -0.03 -7.37 5.21
CA MET A 87 1.25 -6.67 5.04
C MET A 87 2.21 -6.86 6.22
N VAL A 88 1.78 -7.59 7.26
CA VAL A 88 2.64 -7.90 8.41
C VAL A 88 3.81 -8.76 7.94
N ASP A 89 5.02 -8.29 8.21
CA ASP A 89 6.24 -9.06 7.99
C ASP A 89 6.27 -10.24 8.95
N ARG A 90 6.29 -11.46 8.39
CA ARG A 90 6.26 -12.71 9.15
C ARG A 90 7.57 -13.01 9.87
N ASP A 91 8.65 -12.36 9.45
CA ASP A 91 9.97 -12.49 10.05
C ASP A 91 10.26 -11.37 11.07
N ALA A 92 9.31 -10.46 11.30
CA ALA A 92 9.44 -9.41 12.29
C ALA A 92 9.59 -10.00 13.72
N ALA A 93 10.47 -9.39 14.51
CA ALA A 93 10.73 -9.81 15.89
C ALA A 93 9.52 -9.66 16.83
N GLY A 94 8.49 -8.89 16.44
CA GLY A 94 7.27 -8.73 17.20
C GLY A 94 6.24 -7.85 16.49
N VAL A 95 4.98 -7.96 16.93
CA VAL A 95 3.85 -7.16 16.43
C VAL A 95 3.18 -6.48 17.62
N VAL A 96 2.88 -5.19 17.49
CA VAL A 96 2.11 -4.42 18.47
C VAL A 96 0.80 -3.98 17.82
N ILE A 97 -0.32 -4.32 18.47
CA ILE A 97 -1.65 -3.86 18.09
C ILE A 97 -2.12 -2.86 19.13
N ALA A 98 -2.38 -1.63 18.69
CA ALA A 98 -2.97 -0.57 19.51
C ALA A 98 -4.36 -0.22 18.94
N VAL A 99 -5.38 -0.27 19.79
CA VAL A 99 -6.77 0.03 19.44
C VAL A 99 -7.28 1.10 20.37
N ASN A 100 -7.87 2.15 19.81
CA ASN A 100 -8.56 3.21 20.54
C ASN A 100 -10.08 3.04 20.36
N GLY A 101 -10.85 3.36 21.40
CA GLY A 101 -12.32 3.41 21.36
C GLY A 101 -12.82 4.83 21.63
N GLN A 102 -12.46 5.78 20.77
CA GLN A 102 -12.83 7.19 20.88
C GLN A 102 -13.75 7.58 19.72
N VAL A 103 -14.45 8.72 19.82
CA VAL A 103 -15.41 9.19 18.80
C VAL A 103 -14.89 9.08 17.34
N PRO A 104 -13.63 9.44 17.01
CA PRO A 104 -13.12 9.31 15.63
C PRO A 104 -12.86 7.86 15.18
N ASP A 105 -12.70 6.95 16.13
CA ASP A 105 -12.27 5.55 15.93
C ASP A 105 -13.44 4.56 16.02
N GLY A 106 -14.56 4.99 16.63
CA GLY A 106 -15.68 4.14 17.01
C GLY A 106 -15.60 3.79 18.49
N GLU A 107 -16.68 4.04 19.23
CA GLU A 107 -16.74 3.74 20.68
C GLU A 107 -17.10 2.28 20.95
N ASP A 108 -17.75 1.62 20.00
CA ASP A 108 -18.03 0.18 20.04
C ASP A 108 -16.87 -0.59 19.40
N LEU A 109 -16.21 -1.40 20.22
CA LEU A 109 -15.03 -2.19 19.85
C LEU A 109 -15.37 -3.68 19.60
N SER A 110 -16.65 -4.05 19.66
CA SER A 110 -17.10 -5.44 19.57
C SER A 110 -17.10 -6.04 18.17
#